data_AF-A0A2R5FAR4-F1
#
_entry.id   AF-A0A2R5FAR4-F1
#
_cell.length_a   1.000
_cell.length_b   1.000
_cell.length_c   1.000
_cell.angle_alpha   90.00
_cell.angle_beta   90.00
_cell.angle_gamma   90.00
#
_symmetry.space_group_name_H-M   'P 1'
#
loop_
_entity.id
_entity.type
_entity.pdbx_description
1 polymer ?
#
loop_
_entity_poly.entity_id
_entity_poly.type
_entity_poly.pdbx_seq_one_letter_code
_entity_poly.pdbx_strand_id
1 'polypeptide(L)'
;MSPQDFENQVRNNLNNRSVVTSEIIRKVIDLTLEIQGPEAPQFSDREQFVELIARSIEEKLDITMPDATVIQLPFKEWLGERRASPADLYFWDRYRNSLLQDGFGKEIVGTIGRDTDKIIGLLEDPVKTGAWKRRGLVVGHVQSGKTANYNGVICKSADYGYKIIILLAGVHNNLRSQTQQRVEEAFIGVDTDKKDRNLPLKECKTGAGKLGDDNCRHQVIPKRERDE
;
A
#
# COMPACT_ATOMS: atom_id res chain seq x y z
N MET A 1 -4.51 -31.75 -18.55
CA MET A 1 -4.81 -30.91 -17.37
C MET A 1 -5.60 -29.68 -17.79
N SER A 2 -6.52 -29.16 -16.97
CA SER A 2 -7.17 -27.86 -17.26
C SER A 2 -6.17 -26.71 -17.10
N PRO A 3 -6.22 -25.65 -17.93
CA PRO A 3 -5.41 -24.44 -17.73
C PRO A 3 -5.58 -23.82 -16.34
N GLN A 4 -6.77 -23.94 -15.72
CA GLN A 4 -7.02 -23.43 -14.37
C GLN A 4 -6.33 -24.27 -13.28
N ASP A 5 -6.26 -25.59 -13.45
CA ASP A 5 -5.56 -26.47 -12.51
C ASP A 5 -4.05 -26.21 -12.56
N PHE A 6 -3.53 -26.03 -13.78
CA PHE A 6 -2.15 -25.65 -14.02
C PHE A 6 -1.81 -24.30 -13.37
N GLU A 7 -2.67 -23.28 -13.57
CA GLU A 7 -2.49 -21.95 -12.96
C GLU A 7 -2.45 -22.02 -11.42
N ASN A 8 -3.36 -22.79 -10.81
CA ASN A 8 -3.39 -23.00 -9.36
C ASN A 8 -2.12 -23.66 -8.84
N GLN A 9 -1.55 -24.60 -9.60
CA GLN A 9 -0.32 -25.29 -9.23
C GLN A 9 0.90 -24.39 -9.34
N VAL A 10 1.01 -23.60 -10.41
CA VAL A 10 2.05 -22.57 -10.55
C VAL A 10 1.95 -21.57 -9.39
N ARG A 11 0.75 -21.13 -9.04
CA ARG A 11 0.52 -20.22 -7.91
C ARG A 11 0.96 -20.83 -6.58
N ASN A 12 0.68 -22.11 -6.33
CA ASN A 12 1.15 -22.80 -5.13
C ASN A 12 2.69 -22.88 -5.06
N ASN A 13 3.37 -23.07 -6.19
CA ASN A 13 4.83 -23.05 -6.26
C ASN A 13 5.41 -21.64 -6.03
N LEU A 14 4.67 -20.59 -6.42
CA LEU A 14 5.06 -19.20 -6.20
C LEU A 14 4.84 -18.74 -4.75
N ASN A 15 3.79 -19.22 -4.06
CA ASN A 15 3.51 -18.87 -2.66
C ASN A 15 4.63 -19.25 -1.67
N ASN A 16 5.47 -20.24 -2.03
CA ASN A 16 6.63 -20.63 -1.21
C ASN A 16 7.86 -19.73 -1.41
N ARG A 17 7.80 -18.72 -2.29
CA ARG A 17 8.92 -17.82 -2.58
C ARG A 17 8.70 -16.45 -1.95
N SER A 18 9.75 -15.94 -1.31
CA SER A 18 9.75 -14.62 -0.64
C SER A 18 9.75 -13.43 -1.61
N VAL A 19 10.20 -13.64 -2.84
CA VAL A 19 10.19 -12.65 -3.94
C VAL A 19 9.72 -13.37 -5.19
N VAL A 20 8.65 -12.86 -5.76
CA VAL A 20 8.15 -13.28 -7.07
C VAL A 20 8.26 -12.05 -7.97
N THR A 21 8.82 -12.22 -9.15
CA THR A 21 8.93 -11.16 -10.17
C THR A 21 8.32 -11.66 -11.46
N SER A 22 7.97 -10.74 -12.36
CA SER A 22 7.47 -11.05 -13.70
C SER A 22 8.35 -12.08 -14.44
N GLU A 23 9.67 -12.00 -14.27
CA GLU A 23 10.62 -12.96 -14.84
C GLU A 23 10.60 -14.33 -14.12
N ILE A 24 10.47 -14.34 -12.79
CA ILE A 24 10.38 -15.59 -12.02
C ILE A 24 9.09 -16.35 -12.35
N ILE A 25 7.97 -15.64 -12.54
CA ILE A 25 6.69 -16.26 -12.93
C ILE A 25 6.87 -17.03 -14.24
N ARG A 26 7.41 -16.38 -15.27
CA ARG A 26 7.67 -17.01 -16.57
C ARG A 26 8.59 -18.21 -16.43
N LYS A 27 9.70 -18.10 -15.67
CA LYS A 27 10.59 -19.23 -15.37
C LYS A 27 9.90 -20.39 -14.63
N VAL A 28 9.01 -20.09 -13.68
CA VAL A 28 8.29 -21.11 -12.92
C VAL A 28 7.22 -21.78 -13.79
N ILE A 29 6.54 -21.03 -14.65
CA ILE A 29 5.62 -21.59 -15.66
C ILE A 29 6.40 -22.52 -16.58
N ASP A 30 7.52 -22.08 -17.15
CA ASP A 30 8.36 -22.88 -18.04
C ASP A 30 8.87 -24.15 -17.37
N LEU A 31 9.38 -24.04 -16.14
CA LEU A 31 9.83 -25.20 -15.37
C LEU A 31 8.67 -26.17 -15.08
N THR A 32 7.47 -25.66 -14.77
CA THR A 32 6.29 -26.48 -14.50
C THR A 32 5.80 -27.20 -15.77
N LEU A 33 5.87 -26.53 -16.93
CA LEU A 33 5.60 -27.15 -18.23
C LEU A 33 6.57 -28.29 -18.53
N GLU A 34 7.86 -28.11 -18.24
CA GLU A 34 8.89 -29.13 -18.44
C GLU A 34 8.73 -30.33 -17.51
N ILE A 35 8.38 -30.10 -16.24
CA ILE A 35 8.15 -31.18 -15.26
C ILE A 35 6.93 -32.02 -15.66
N GLN A 36 5.88 -31.41 -16.19
CA GLN A 36 4.63 -32.12 -16.53
C GLN A 36 4.66 -32.81 -17.89
N GLY A 37 5.47 -32.34 -18.83
CA GLY A 37 5.63 -32.93 -20.15
C GLY A 37 4.29 -33.27 -20.81
N PRO A 38 3.95 -34.57 -20.99
CA PRO A 38 2.72 -35.00 -21.68
C PRO A 38 1.41 -34.72 -20.90
N GLU A 39 1.46 -34.45 -19.59
CA GLU A 39 0.27 -34.13 -18.78
C GLU A 39 -0.10 -32.64 -18.79
N ALA A 40 0.80 -31.80 -19.31
CA ALA A 40 0.60 -30.36 -19.40
C ALA A 40 -0.63 -30.00 -20.26
N PRO A 41 -1.21 -28.79 -20.08
CA PRO A 41 -2.26 -28.28 -20.96
C PRO A 41 -1.78 -28.28 -22.42
N GLN A 42 -2.65 -28.61 -23.37
CA GLN A 42 -2.30 -28.48 -24.79
C GLN A 42 -2.39 -27.02 -25.22
N PHE A 43 -1.37 -26.54 -25.91
CA PHE A 43 -1.27 -25.20 -26.48
C PHE A 43 -0.65 -25.24 -27.87
N SER A 44 -1.08 -24.34 -28.75
CA SER A 44 -0.54 -24.20 -30.11
C SER A 44 0.76 -23.40 -30.16
N ASP A 45 0.90 -22.43 -29.25
CA ASP A 45 2.04 -21.53 -29.15
C ASP A 45 2.45 -21.45 -27.68
N ARG A 46 3.69 -21.86 -27.38
CA ARG A 46 4.22 -21.88 -26.02
C ARG A 46 4.38 -20.48 -25.46
N GLU A 47 4.87 -19.52 -26.26
CA GLU A 47 5.12 -18.16 -25.78
C GLU A 47 3.81 -17.47 -25.43
N GLN A 48 2.80 -17.58 -26.29
CA GLN A 48 1.48 -17.01 -26.00
C GLN A 48 0.83 -17.64 -24.76
N PHE A 49 0.96 -18.95 -24.59
CA PHE A 49 0.40 -19.63 -23.42
C PHE A 49 1.07 -19.17 -22.12
N VAL A 50 2.41 -19.09 -22.12
CA VAL A 50 3.18 -18.59 -20.97
C VAL A 50 2.76 -17.16 -20.65
N GLU A 51 2.61 -16.29 -21.65
CA GLU A 51 2.26 -14.89 -21.42
C GLU A 51 0.82 -14.71 -20.89
N LEU A 52 -0.14 -15.50 -21.39
CA LEU A 52 -1.52 -15.49 -20.91
C LEU A 52 -1.61 -15.93 -19.44
N ILE A 53 -0.92 -17.02 -19.09
CA ILE A 53 -0.89 -17.53 -17.71
C ILE A 53 -0.11 -16.57 -16.81
N ALA A 54 1.04 -16.05 -17.26
CA ALA A 54 1.82 -15.07 -16.51
C ALA A 54 0.98 -13.84 -16.21
N ARG A 55 0.25 -13.29 -17.19
CA ARG A 55 -0.63 -12.15 -16.99
C ARG A 55 -1.78 -12.44 -16.02
N SER A 56 -2.44 -13.59 -16.15
CA SER A 56 -3.50 -14.03 -15.21
C SER A 56 -2.97 -14.13 -13.78
N ILE A 57 -1.75 -14.64 -13.62
CA ILE A 57 -1.07 -14.81 -12.33
C ILE A 57 -0.62 -13.46 -11.78
N GLU A 58 -0.03 -12.59 -12.60
CA GLU A 58 0.38 -11.22 -12.23
C GLU A 58 -0.82 -10.37 -11.78
N GLU A 59 -1.93 -10.43 -12.52
CA GLU A 59 -3.18 -9.75 -12.18
C GLU A 59 -3.76 -10.24 -10.84
N LYS A 60 -3.54 -11.52 -10.48
CA LYS A 60 -4.05 -12.13 -9.25
C LYS A 60 -3.09 -12.07 -8.06
N LEU A 61 -1.81 -11.84 -8.28
CA LEU A 61 -0.78 -11.90 -7.23
C LEU A 61 -0.07 -10.55 -6.97
N ASP A 62 -0.40 -9.47 -7.68
CA ASP A 62 0.03 -8.09 -7.35
C ASP A 62 1.56 -7.94 -7.16
N ILE A 63 2.33 -8.59 -8.04
CA ILE A 63 3.60 -9.23 -7.63
C ILE A 63 4.81 -8.31 -7.47
N THR A 64 4.94 -7.18 -8.17
CA THR A 64 6.13 -6.34 -7.94
C THR A 64 5.90 -4.90 -8.31
N MET A 65 6.16 -4.01 -7.36
CA MET A 65 6.22 -2.58 -7.60
C MET A 65 7.69 -2.17 -7.79
N PRO A 66 8.06 -1.53 -8.91
CA PRO A 66 9.40 -0.94 -9.04
C PRO A 66 9.55 0.24 -8.08
N ASP A 67 10.74 0.34 -7.48
CA ASP A 67 11.15 1.44 -6.58
C ASP A 67 11.02 2.81 -7.27
N ALA A 68 10.55 3.83 -6.55
CA ALA A 68 10.31 5.16 -7.12
C ALA A 68 11.62 5.87 -7.56
N THR A 69 11.58 6.50 -8.75
CA THR A 69 12.63 7.39 -9.27
C THR A 69 12.27 8.85 -9.01
N VAL A 70 13.25 9.68 -8.66
CA VAL A 70 13.06 11.08 -8.24
C VAL A 70 13.82 12.04 -9.15
N ILE A 71 13.14 13.09 -9.63
CA ILE A 71 13.75 14.27 -10.26
C ILE A 71 13.47 15.47 -9.35
N GLN A 72 14.51 16.14 -8.86
CA GLN A 72 14.35 17.22 -7.88
C GLN A 72 15.30 18.41 -8.10
N LEU A 73 14.83 19.60 -7.70
CA LEU A 73 15.66 20.79 -7.51
C LEU A 73 16.45 20.69 -6.18
N PRO A 74 17.53 21.47 -5.99
CA PRO A 74 18.32 21.44 -4.76
C PRO A 74 17.43 21.59 -3.51
N PHE A 75 17.61 20.69 -2.56
CA PHE A 75 16.79 20.60 -1.36
C PHE A 75 17.63 20.08 -0.20
N LYS A 76 17.35 20.57 1.01
CA LYS A 76 17.98 20.05 2.23
C LYS A 76 17.18 18.85 2.71
N GLU A 77 17.76 17.66 2.60
CA GLU A 77 17.19 16.46 3.20
C GLU A 77 16.99 16.65 4.71
N TRP A 78 15.79 16.33 5.20
CA TRP A 78 15.41 16.47 6.62
C TRP A 78 15.02 15.13 7.24
N LEU A 79 14.49 14.22 6.42
CA LEU A 79 13.97 12.94 6.91
C LEU A 79 15.08 12.06 7.49
N GLY A 80 16.32 12.17 7.00
CA GLY A 80 17.46 11.40 7.52
C GLY A 80 17.70 11.63 9.02
N GLU A 81 17.63 12.88 9.49
CA GLU A 81 17.85 13.24 10.90
C GLU A 81 16.66 12.86 11.79
N ARG A 82 15.45 12.75 11.21
CA ARG A 82 14.20 12.41 11.92
C ARG A 82 13.72 10.98 11.63
N ARG A 83 14.52 10.15 10.97
CA ARG A 83 14.11 8.81 10.52
C ARG A 83 13.83 7.95 11.75
N ALA A 84 12.56 7.67 11.97
CA ALA A 84 12.09 6.80 13.04
C ALA A 84 12.08 5.34 12.57
N SER A 85 12.17 4.39 13.49
CA SER A 85 11.89 2.99 13.15
C SER A 85 10.42 2.88 12.72
N PRO A 86 10.06 1.99 11.78
CA PRO A 86 8.67 1.77 11.42
C PRO A 86 7.75 1.54 12.64
N ALA A 87 8.26 0.89 13.69
CA ALA A 87 7.53 0.61 14.93
C ALA A 87 7.28 1.85 15.81
N ASP A 88 8.03 2.93 15.60
CA ASP A 88 7.87 4.19 16.34
C ASP A 88 6.81 5.10 15.68
N LEU A 89 6.42 4.79 14.43
CA LEU A 89 5.42 5.52 13.66
C LEU A 89 4.04 4.88 13.87
N TYR A 90 3.19 5.53 14.66
CA TYR A 90 1.90 4.98 15.08
C TYR A 90 0.94 4.68 13.92
N PHE A 91 0.76 5.62 12.99
CA PHE A 91 -0.15 5.43 11.87
C PHE A 91 0.44 4.46 10.85
N TRP A 92 1.72 4.64 10.51
CA TRP A 92 2.40 3.79 9.56
C TRP A 92 2.49 2.33 10.02
N ASP A 93 2.81 2.05 11.29
CA ASP A 93 2.92 0.67 11.78
C ASP A 93 1.58 -0.07 11.69
N ARG A 94 0.50 0.56 12.13
CA ARG A 94 -0.85 -0.03 12.03
C ARG A 94 -1.24 -0.27 10.57
N TYR A 95 -0.95 0.69 9.70
CA TYR A 95 -1.26 0.54 8.28
C TYR A 95 -0.42 -0.55 7.61
N ARG A 96 0.89 -0.59 7.89
CA ARG A 96 1.82 -1.64 7.46
C ARG A 96 1.35 -3.03 7.88
N ASN A 97 0.93 -3.17 9.13
CA ASN A 97 0.44 -4.44 9.66
C ASN A 97 -0.91 -4.83 9.03
N SER A 98 -1.78 -3.85 8.70
CA SER A 98 -3.01 -4.10 7.94
C SER A 98 -2.70 -4.65 6.56
N LEU A 99 -1.77 -4.03 5.81
CA LEU A 99 -1.37 -4.53 4.49
C LEU A 99 -0.86 -5.97 4.55
N LEU A 100 -0.07 -6.31 5.57
CA LEU A 100 0.41 -7.68 5.76
C LEU A 100 -0.74 -8.66 6.05
N GLN A 101 -1.78 -8.25 6.79
CA GLN A 101 -2.98 -9.07 7.03
C GLN A 101 -3.84 -9.22 5.78
N ASP A 102 -3.88 -8.19 4.94
CA ASP A 102 -4.58 -8.18 3.66
C ASP A 102 -3.86 -9.02 2.58
N GLY A 103 -2.74 -9.67 2.93
CA GLY A 103 -2.02 -10.62 2.07
C GLY A 103 -0.90 -10.00 1.25
N PHE A 104 -0.56 -8.72 1.46
CA PHE A 104 0.57 -8.11 0.76
C PHE A 104 1.89 -8.76 1.18
N GLY A 105 2.75 -9.06 0.19
CA GLY A 105 4.09 -9.58 0.44
C GLY A 105 4.95 -8.59 1.24
N LYS A 106 5.80 -9.09 2.15
CA LYS A 106 6.69 -8.26 2.98
C LYS A 106 7.59 -7.33 2.14
N GLU A 107 8.02 -7.79 0.97
CA GLU A 107 8.80 -6.98 0.03
C GLU A 107 7.96 -5.78 -0.44
N ILE A 108 6.76 -6.03 -0.96
CA ILE A 108 5.85 -4.99 -1.49
C ILE A 108 5.56 -3.94 -0.42
N VAL A 109 5.25 -4.39 0.80
CA VAL A 109 5.04 -3.49 1.94
C VAL A 109 6.32 -2.69 2.27
N GLY A 110 7.49 -3.32 2.15
CA GLY A 110 8.78 -2.66 2.25
C GLY A 110 9.02 -1.61 1.17
N THR A 111 8.65 -1.90 -0.08
CA THR A 111 8.72 -0.97 -1.22
C THR A 111 7.82 0.23 -1.01
N ILE A 112 6.56 0.01 -0.62
CA ILE A 112 5.63 1.09 -0.24
C ILE A 112 6.24 1.93 0.90
N GLY A 113 6.85 1.28 1.89
CA GLY A 113 7.56 1.97 2.97
C GLY A 113 8.68 2.89 2.44
N ARG A 114 9.59 2.36 1.62
CA ARG A 114 10.71 3.12 1.06
C ARG A 114 10.23 4.26 0.16
N ASP A 115 9.23 4.01 -0.69
CA ASP A 115 8.73 5.01 -1.63
C ASP A 115 7.96 6.12 -0.92
N THR A 116 7.19 5.80 0.11
CA THR A 116 6.55 6.81 0.96
C THR A 116 7.58 7.63 1.74
N ASP A 117 8.69 7.03 2.20
CA ASP A 117 9.79 7.79 2.81
C ASP A 117 10.46 8.72 1.81
N LYS A 118 10.68 8.30 0.56
CA LYS A 118 11.18 9.19 -0.51
C LYS A 118 10.22 10.36 -0.71
N ILE A 119 8.91 10.12 -0.79
CA ILE A 119 7.91 11.18 -1.00
C ILE A 119 7.91 12.16 0.18
N ILE A 120 7.83 11.67 1.43
CA ILE A 120 7.84 12.50 2.63
C ILE A 120 9.15 13.28 2.74
N GLY A 121 10.28 12.62 2.47
CA GLY A 121 11.59 13.26 2.46
C GLY A 121 11.70 14.36 1.40
N LEU A 122 10.91 14.29 0.34
CA LEU A 122 10.78 15.36 -0.66
C LEU A 122 9.72 16.41 -0.31
N LEU A 123 8.99 16.29 0.79
CA LEU A 123 8.20 17.40 1.33
C LEU A 123 9.10 18.24 2.26
N GLU A 124 8.62 19.38 2.74
CA GLU A 124 9.37 20.18 3.71
C GLU A 124 9.19 19.62 5.13
N ASP A 125 10.13 19.84 6.03
CA ASP A 125 9.94 19.47 7.44
C ASP A 125 8.77 20.26 8.06
N PRO A 126 7.69 19.60 8.53
CA PRO A 126 6.53 20.27 9.10
C PRO A 126 6.81 21.04 10.40
N VAL A 127 7.95 20.77 11.08
CA VAL A 127 8.33 21.51 12.30
C VAL A 127 9.27 22.70 12.01
N LYS A 128 9.70 22.87 10.76
CA LYS A 128 10.54 24.00 10.36
C LYS A 128 9.79 25.32 10.54
N THR A 129 10.50 26.32 11.06
CA THR A 129 9.99 27.67 11.22
C THR A 129 9.91 28.42 9.88
N GLY A 130 8.94 29.31 9.78
CA GLY A 130 8.71 30.12 8.58
C GLY A 130 7.80 29.47 7.54
N ALA A 131 7.44 30.24 6.52
CA ALA A 131 6.57 29.77 5.45
C ALA A 131 7.36 28.93 4.44
N TRP A 132 6.77 27.82 4.03
CA TRP A 132 7.32 26.98 2.97
C TRP A 132 6.21 26.56 2.03
N LYS A 133 6.60 26.30 0.77
CA LYS A 133 5.70 25.86 -0.27
C LYS A 133 6.45 24.92 -1.19
N ARG A 134 5.98 23.67 -1.22
CA ARG A 134 6.56 22.65 -2.08
C ARG A 134 5.47 21.94 -2.83
N ARG A 135 5.75 21.60 -4.08
CA ARG A 135 4.87 20.85 -4.97
C ARG A 135 5.69 19.74 -5.58
N GLY A 136 5.09 18.56 -5.67
CA GLY A 136 5.67 17.40 -6.31
C GLY A 136 4.61 16.69 -7.13
N LEU A 137 5.06 15.94 -8.12
CA LEU A 137 4.22 15.02 -8.89
C LEU A 137 4.76 13.62 -8.69
N VAL A 138 3.91 12.72 -8.20
CA VAL A 138 4.23 11.30 -8.07
C VAL A 138 3.50 10.57 -9.18
N VAL A 139 4.27 9.88 -10.03
CA VAL A 139 3.73 9.06 -11.13
C VAL A 139 4.05 7.60 -10.82
N GLY A 140 3.02 6.77 -10.76
CA GLY A 140 3.16 5.32 -10.62
C GLY A 140 2.61 4.59 -11.84
N HIS A 141 2.99 3.33 -12.04
CA HIS A 141 2.41 2.48 -13.08
C HIS A 141 0.94 2.14 -12.76
N VAL A 142 0.16 1.67 -13.74
CA VAL A 142 -1.22 1.19 -13.51
C VAL A 142 -1.13 -0.07 -12.63
N GLN A 143 -2.01 -0.20 -11.62
CA GLN A 143 -2.01 -1.31 -10.65
C GLN A 143 -0.79 -1.43 -9.71
N SER A 144 0.14 -0.47 -9.71
CA SER A 144 1.29 -0.48 -8.78
C SER A 144 0.92 -0.03 -7.35
N GLY A 145 -0.18 -0.51 -6.76
CA GLY A 145 -0.54 -0.15 -5.39
C GLY A 145 -0.71 1.36 -5.12
N LYS A 146 -1.14 2.18 -6.10
CA LYS A 146 -1.28 3.65 -5.97
C LYS A 146 -2.05 4.06 -4.72
N THR A 147 -3.11 3.32 -4.43
CA THR A 147 -3.92 3.53 -3.23
C THR A 147 -3.12 3.28 -1.97
N ALA A 148 -2.40 2.18 -1.93
CA ALA A 148 -1.59 1.84 -0.78
C ALA A 148 -0.47 2.86 -0.55
N ASN A 149 0.10 3.37 -1.65
CA ASN A 149 1.12 4.39 -1.61
C ASN A 149 0.59 5.72 -1.02
N TYR A 150 -0.51 6.28 -1.54
CA TYR A 150 -1.00 7.55 -1.00
C TYR A 150 -1.47 7.41 0.46
N ASN A 151 -2.06 6.27 0.84
CA ASN A 151 -2.43 5.99 2.23
C ASN A 151 -1.20 5.94 3.14
N GLY A 152 -0.11 5.32 2.69
CA GLY A 152 1.17 5.32 3.40
C GLY A 152 1.75 6.73 3.56
N VAL A 153 1.66 7.58 2.53
CA VAL A 153 2.04 9.00 2.63
C VAL A 153 1.19 9.72 3.68
N ILE A 154 -0.12 9.51 3.70
CA ILE A 154 -1.03 10.12 4.70
C ILE A 154 -0.63 9.70 6.12
N CYS A 155 -0.43 8.40 6.34
CA CYS A 155 -0.05 7.85 7.65
C CYS A 155 1.26 8.48 8.15
N LYS A 156 2.32 8.41 7.33
CA LYS A 156 3.63 8.97 7.70
C LYS A 156 3.57 10.49 7.86
N SER A 157 2.81 11.20 7.03
CA SER A 157 2.63 12.65 7.19
C SER A 157 2.07 12.98 8.57
N ALA A 158 1.06 12.25 9.03
CA ALA A 158 0.51 12.43 10.36
C ALA A 158 1.55 12.13 11.45
N ASP A 159 2.30 11.02 11.33
CA ASP A 159 3.36 10.65 12.27
C ASP A 159 4.47 11.71 12.36
N TYR A 160 4.85 12.33 11.23
CA TYR A 160 5.90 13.37 11.20
C TYR A 160 5.43 14.77 11.61
N GLY A 161 4.12 14.97 11.81
CA GLY A 161 3.55 16.19 12.38
C GLY A 161 2.82 17.12 11.41
N TYR A 162 2.45 16.65 10.22
CA TYR A 162 1.56 17.41 9.33
C TYR A 162 0.17 17.52 9.94
N LYS A 163 -0.30 18.75 10.17
CA LYS A 163 -1.55 19.01 10.90
C LYS A 163 -2.80 18.90 10.03
N ILE A 164 -2.68 19.16 8.73
CA ILE A 164 -3.80 19.16 7.78
C ILE A 164 -3.35 18.39 6.53
N ILE A 165 -4.14 17.39 6.16
CA ILE A 165 -3.96 16.58 4.96
C ILE A 165 -5.26 16.65 4.17
N ILE A 166 -5.19 17.16 2.94
CA ILE A 166 -6.35 17.31 2.06
C ILE A 166 -6.23 16.29 0.94
N LEU A 167 -7.09 15.29 0.92
CA LEU A 167 -7.19 14.32 -0.16
C LEU A 167 -8.33 14.73 -1.11
N LEU A 168 -7.98 14.95 -2.37
CA LEU A 168 -8.95 15.25 -3.43
C LEU A 168 -9.29 13.95 -4.17
N ALA A 169 -10.49 13.43 -3.96
CA ALA A 169 -11.04 12.32 -4.73
C ALA A 169 -11.86 12.85 -5.92
N GLY A 170 -12.00 12.04 -6.98
CA GLY A 170 -12.71 12.42 -8.21
C GLY A 170 -14.15 12.89 -7.98
N VAL A 171 -14.69 13.61 -8.97
CA VAL A 171 -15.98 14.31 -8.89
C VAL A 171 -17.19 13.38 -8.72
N HIS A 172 -17.04 12.09 -9.05
CA HIS A 172 -18.12 11.11 -8.97
C HIS A 172 -18.23 10.48 -7.59
N ASN A 173 -19.46 10.47 -7.04
CA ASN A 173 -19.76 9.95 -5.71
C ASN A 173 -19.27 8.52 -5.46
N ASN A 174 -19.36 7.62 -6.45
CA ASN A 174 -18.94 6.22 -6.28
C ASN A 174 -17.42 6.09 -6.05
N LEU A 175 -16.60 6.84 -6.78
CA LEU A 175 -15.14 6.83 -6.60
C LEU A 175 -14.73 7.55 -5.30
N ARG A 176 -15.48 8.59 -4.91
CA ARG A 176 -15.30 9.29 -3.64
C ARG A 176 -15.57 8.35 -2.46
N SER A 177 -16.70 7.64 -2.46
CA SER A 177 -17.06 6.70 -1.40
C SER A 177 -16.04 5.57 -1.26
N GLN A 178 -15.53 5.03 -2.38
CA GLN A 178 -14.47 4.02 -2.33
C GLN A 178 -13.16 4.58 -1.75
N THR A 179 -12.78 5.81 -2.13
CA THR A 179 -11.57 6.46 -1.60
C THR A 179 -11.71 6.73 -0.11
N GLN A 180 -12.90 7.18 0.33
CA GLN A 180 -13.22 7.41 1.73
C GLN A 180 -13.09 6.11 2.55
N GLN A 181 -13.72 5.03 2.12
CA GLN A 181 -13.64 3.73 2.81
C GLN A 181 -12.17 3.27 2.94
N ARG A 182 -11.38 3.38 1.86
CA ARG A 182 -9.97 2.98 1.87
C ARG A 182 -9.09 3.83 2.80
N VAL A 183 -9.41 5.12 2.98
CA VAL A 183 -8.72 5.99 3.94
C VAL A 183 -9.16 5.67 5.37
N GLU A 184 -10.45 5.40 5.56
CA GLU A 184 -10.98 4.97 6.86
C GLU A 184 -10.33 3.67 7.32
N GLU A 185 -10.19 2.70 6.42
CA GLU A 185 -9.49 1.44 6.69
C GLU A 185 -8.00 1.64 6.96
N ALA A 186 -7.31 2.48 6.18
CA ALA A 186 -5.87 2.63 6.30
C ALA A 186 -5.42 3.50 7.47
N PHE A 187 -6.13 4.59 7.76
CA PHE A 187 -5.64 5.66 8.63
C PHE A 187 -6.49 5.86 9.89
N ILE A 188 -7.81 6.06 9.71
CA ILE A 188 -8.73 6.39 10.81
C ILE A 188 -8.96 5.15 11.68
N GLY A 189 -9.13 4.00 11.04
CA GLY A 189 -9.44 2.72 11.67
C GLY A 189 -10.90 2.55 12.09
N VAL A 190 -11.79 3.44 11.64
CA VAL A 190 -13.21 3.46 12.02
C VAL A 190 -14.05 3.75 10.79
N ASP A 191 -15.07 2.92 10.59
CA ASP A 191 -16.15 3.10 9.62
C ASP A 191 -17.06 4.22 10.12
N THR A 192 -17.00 5.37 9.44
CA THR A 192 -17.76 6.56 9.85
C THR A 192 -19.25 6.41 9.62
N ASP A 193 -19.68 5.65 8.61
CA ASP A 193 -21.10 5.39 8.33
C ASP A 193 -21.75 4.55 9.44
N LYS A 194 -21.02 3.62 10.05
CA LYS A 194 -21.48 2.89 11.25
C LYS A 194 -21.47 3.77 12.48
N LYS A 195 -20.48 4.64 12.61
CA LYS A 195 -20.38 5.59 13.73
C LYS A 195 -21.55 6.59 13.72
N ASP A 196 -21.91 7.11 12.55
CA ASP A 196 -23.03 8.04 12.37
C ASP A 196 -24.39 7.38 12.67
N ARG A 197 -24.47 6.05 12.54
CA ARG A 197 -25.61 5.24 12.98
C ARG A 197 -25.59 4.90 14.47
N ASN A 198 -24.67 5.47 15.26
CA ASN A 198 -24.49 5.24 16.69
C ASN A 198 -24.24 3.77 17.08
N LEU A 199 -23.57 2.99 16.21
CA LEU A 199 -23.14 1.64 16.57
C LEU A 199 -21.99 1.69 17.61
N PRO A 200 -21.83 0.65 18.45
CA PRO A 200 -20.72 0.54 19.38
C PRO A 200 -19.36 0.64 18.67
N LEU A 201 -18.39 1.35 19.25
CA LEU A 201 -17.06 1.57 18.65
C LEU A 201 -16.37 0.27 18.21
N LYS A 202 -16.58 -0.83 18.95
CA LYS A 202 -16.07 -2.16 18.63
C LYS A 202 -16.55 -2.67 17.27
N GLU A 203 -17.78 -2.33 16.88
CA GLU A 203 -18.40 -2.73 15.60
C GLU A 203 -18.04 -1.79 14.45
N CYS A 204 -17.60 -0.56 14.78
CA CYS A 204 -17.14 0.42 13.81
C CYS A 204 -15.66 0.24 13.43
N LYS A 205 -14.87 -0.56 14.18
CA LYS A 205 -13.45 -0.79 13.87
C LYS A 205 -13.28 -1.46 12.49
N THR A 206 -12.46 -0.85 11.64
CA THR A 206 -12.15 -1.36 10.30
C THR A 206 -10.66 -1.19 9.95
N GLY A 207 -10.16 -2.00 9.00
CA GLY A 207 -8.75 -2.02 8.58
C GLY A 207 -7.74 -1.95 9.74
N ALA A 208 -6.84 -0.98 9.67
CA ALA A 208 -5.80 -0.68 10.65
C ALA A 208 -6.33 -0.41 12.08
N GLY A 209 -7.61 -0.05 12.23
CA GLY A 209 -8.25 0.13 13.53
C GLY A 209 -8.50 -1.16 14.30
N LYS A 210 -8.51 -2.31 13.62
CA LYS A 210 -8.56 -3.63 14.26
C LYS A 210 -7.23 -4.02 14.92
N LEU A 211 -6.14 -3.33 14.57
CA LEU A 211 -4.78 -3.59 15.04
C LEU A 211 -4.34 -2.67 16.17
N GLY A 212 -5.13 -1.64 16.48
CA GLY A 212 -4.87 -0.74 17.60
C GLY A 212 -5.47 -1.27 18.90
N ASP A 213 -4.70 -1.17 19.98
CA ASP A 213 -5.16 -1.41 21.35
C ASP A 213 -6.43 -0.61 21.65
N ASP A 214 -7.37 -1.23 22.38
CA ASP A 214 -8.64 -0.62 22.83
C ASP A 214 -8.45 0.64 23.70
N ASN A 215 -7.20 0.93 24.10
CA ASN A 215 -6.81 2.01 25.00
C ASN A 215 -6.18 3.25 24.33
N CYS A 216 -6.14 3.35 23.00
CA CYS A 216 -5.51 4.50 22.35
C CYS A 216 -6.33 5.81 22.43
N ARG A 217 -6.24 6.47 23.60
CA ARG A 217 -6.38 7.91 23.78
C ARG A 217 -5.10 8.61 23.31
N HIS A 218 -4.84 8.67 22.01
CA HIS A 218 -3.97 9.71 21.48
C HIS A 218 -4.86 10.82 20.93
N GLN A 219 -4.89 11.93 21.66
CA GLN A 219 -5.41 13.21 21.19
C GLN A 219 -4.63 13.62 19.92
N VAL A 220 -5.08 13.19 18.75
CA VAL A 220 -4.53 13.68 17.47
C VAL A 220 -5.17 15.03 17.10
N ILE A 221 -6.01 15.58 17.98
CA ILE A 221 -6.44 16.98 17.92
C ILE A 221 -6.18 17.57 19.31
N PRO A 222 -5.19 18.46 19.48
CA PRO A 222 -5.10 19.22 20.72
C PRO A 222 -6.45 19.94 20.90
N LYS A 223 -7.09 19.76 22.06
CA LYS A 223 -8.25 20.58 22.42
C LYS A 223 -7.80 22.04 22.25
N ARG A 224 -8.53 22.82 21.46
CA ARG A 224 -8.42 24.28 21.49
C ARG A 224 -8.64 24.70 22.94
N GLU A 225 -7.57 25.06 23.63
CA GLU A 225 -7.67 26.03 24.70
C GLU A 225 -8.20 27.29 24.02
N ARG A 226 -9.42 27.66 24.39
CA ARG A 226 -9.93 28.98 24.07
C ARG A 226 -9.19 29.89 25.03
N ASP A 227 -8.16 30.55 24.51
CA ASP A 227 -7.65 31.76 25.15
C ASP A 227 -8.80 32.77 25.18
N GLU A 228 -9.03 33.30 26.38
CA GLU A 228 -10.04 34.30 26.73
C GLU A 228 -9.91 35.59 25.92
#